data_AF-A0A2V7VLU2-F1
#
_entry.id   AF-A0A2V7VLU2-F1
#
_cell.length_a   1.000
_cell.length_b   1.000
_cell.length_c   1.000
_cell.angle_alpha   90.00
_cell.angle_beta   90.00
_cell.angle_gamma   90.00
#
_symmetry.space_group_name_H-M   'P 1'
#
loop_
_entity.id
_entity.type
_entity.pdbx_description
1 polymer ?
#
loop_
_entity_poly.entity_id
_entity_poly.type
_entity_poly.pdbx_seq_one_letter_code
_entity_poly.pdbx_strand_id
1 'polypeptide(L)'
;MQRPLEAALDAAVAAGEILRRDFHRPGGARGAGDKAEADLEAERLIRSRLGEAFPGWSYLGEETGRAAGRPGAPLWLVDPNDGTRDYLAGRRGSAVSIGLLAEGHPALGVVFAFAYPDDEGDLFAWAEGCGALRRNGRALSARLPEALGAGDVVLLSSTADRDPATNLRCTEPARYRSVPSIAHRLALVAAGEAAAAVSIFAPGAWDYAAGHALLRGAGAVIVDESGAEVDYGPDGASQTLRAFAGSPGVVGRLVPRPWPEVYSGPWRGERTASLARGRAVGDAALLARAQGCLLGQVAGDNLGALVEFCSAADVAARYPDGPRRLVDGGHWGILAGQPTDDSEMALTLARAVVGAGGYDEAGVLEAYRAWYRTGPFDVGDTTRAALVGYLVADSQANGSLMRASPLAVLAHSLRTGEAAELGRRDSGLTHPHPVCRDAVAAFVVAASRAVARGGEPEAAYEAALGWAKSAAEPAVTDALVRAAAEPPRCDEGHTGWVLVALQNAFHELLHAPSPEAGVVATVRRGGDTDTNAAVAGALLGAVHGRSAVPVQWRNMILSCRPHPLRARHPRPLSCWPVDAMELAEGLLVTGRHD
;
A
#
# COMPACT_ATOMS: atom_id res chain seq x y z
N MET A 1 22.77 -25.29 -9.94
CA MET A 1 21.98 -24.06 -10.07
C MET A 1 22.56 -22.82 -9.39
N GLN A 2 23.50 -22.95 -8.44
CA GLN A 2 24.03 -21.80 -7.69
C GLN A 2 24.65 -20.70 -8.58
N ARG A 3 25.58 -21.05 -9.46
CA ARG A 3 26.24 -20.09 -10.36
C ARG A 3 25.23 -19.40 -11.33
N PRO A 4 24.28 -20.11 -11.97
CA PRO A 4 23.20 -19.46 -12.72
C PRO A 4 22.35 -18.49 -11.90
N LEU A 5 22.03 -18.83 -10.65
CA LEU A 5 21.25 -17.98 -9.75
C LEU A 5 21.96 -16.65 -9.46
N GLU A 6 23.26 -16.71 -9.16
CA GLU A 6 24.08 -15.52 -8.93
C GLU A 6 24.15 -14.62 -10.17
N ALA A 7 24.32 -15.20 -11.36
CA ALA A 7 24.33 -14.45 -12.60
C ALA A 7 22.97 -13.80 -12.93
N ALA A 8 21.87 -14.50 -12.68
CA ALA A 8 20.52 -13.97 -12.89
C ALA A 8 20.19 -12.85 -11.90
N LEU A 9 20.60 -12.98 -10.63
CA LEU A 9 20.47 -11.93 -9.62
C LEU A 9 21.22 -10.66 -10.03
N ASP A 10 22.49 -10.80 -10.43
CA ASP A 10 23.32 -9.68 -10.88
C ASP A 10 22.73 -9.00 -12.13
N ALA A 11 22.28 -9.79 -13.11
CA ALA A 11 21.63 -9.26 -14.32
C ALA A 11 20.32 -8.54 -14.00
N ALA A 12 19.47 -9.08 -13.12
CA ALA A 12 18.20 -8.48 -12.74
C ALA A 12 18.41 -7.13 -12.03
N VAL A 13 19.34 -7.06 -11.08
CA VAL A 13 19.64 -5.81 -10.35
C VAL A 13 20.14 -4.74 -11.32
N ALA A 14 21.08 -5.06 -12.19
CA ALA A 14 21.62 -4.10 -13.14
C ALA A 14 20.61 -3.64 -14.21
N ALA A 15 19.73 -4.54 -14.67
CA ALA A 15 18.61 -4.17 -15.53
C ALA A 15 17.61 -3.26 -14.79
N GLY A 16 17.30 -3.58 -13.53
CA GLY A 16 16.46 -2.75 -12.67
C GLY A 16 16.99 -1.34 -12.48
N GLU A 17 18.32 -1.14 -12.41
CA GLU A 17 18.94 0.20 -12.36
C GLU A 17 18.75 1.01 -13.65
N ILE A 18 18.78 0.37 -14.82
CA ILE A 18 18.48 1.03 -16.10
C ILE A 18 17.04 1.52 -16.09
N LEU A 19 16.10 0.63 -15.76
CA LEU A 19 14.67 0.91 -15.75
C LEU A 19 14.31 1.95 -14.69
N ARG A 20 14.86 1.85 -13.48
CA ARG A 20 14.64 2.84 -12.41
C ARG A 20 15.11 4.23 -12.84
N ARG A 21 16.30 4.34 -13.42
CA ARG A 21 16.82 5.62 -13.92
C ARG A 21 15.94 6.19 -15.03
N ASP A 22 15.42 5.35 -15.92
CA ASP A 22 14.49 5.79 -16.97
C ASP A 22 13.13 6.21 -16.39
N PHE A 23 12.61 5.50 -15.39
CA PHE A 23 11.38 5.82 -14.64
C PHE A 23 11.42 7.23 -14.03
N HIS A 24 12.56 7.63 -13.46
CA HIS A 24 12.74 8.92 -12.80
C HIS A 24 13.16 10.07 -13.73
N ARG A 25 13.21 9.85 -15.05
CA ARG A 25 13.55 10.93 -15.99
C ARG A 25 12.56 12.09 -15.89
N PRO A 26 13.00 13.34 -16.12
CA PRO A 26 12.09 14.45 -16.35
C PRO A 26 11.14 14.13 -17.51
N GLY A 27 9.83 14.23 -17.27
CA GLY A 27 8.78 13.82 -18.23
C GLY A 27 8.39 12.34 -18.19
N GLY A 28 9.10 11.53 -17.40
CA GLY A 28 8.88 10.10 -17.17
C GLY A 28 9.64 9.19 -18.14
N ALA A 29 9.37 7.91 -17.98
CA ALA A 29 9.94 6.84 -18.81
C ALA A 29 9.72 7.07 -20.32
N ARG A 30 10.72 6.69 -21.12
CA ARG A 30 10.70 6.86 -22.57
C ARG A 30 9.90 5.74 -23.24
N GLY A 31 8.98 6.10 -24.12
CA GLY A 31 8.21 5.15 -24.92
C GLY A 31 6.73 5.50 -25.01
N ALA A 32 5.96 4.60 -25.61
CA ALA A 32 4.52 4.78 -25.81
C ALA A 32 3.79 3.43 -25.88
N GLY A 33 2.51 3.45 -25.52
CA GLY A 33 1.67 2.25 -25.53
C GLY A 33 2.14 1.23 -24.51
N ASP A 34 2.72 0.14 -25.00
CA ASP A 34 3.24 -1.00 -24.25
C ASP A 34 4.74 -1.26 -24.52
N LYS A 35 5.46 -0.29 -25.11
CA LYS A 35 6.90 -0.39 -25.38
C LYS A 35 7.69 0.76 -24.81
N ALA A 36 8.66 0.48 -23.94
CA ALA A 36 9.61 1.46 -23.45
C ALA A 36 10.98 1.28 -24.13
N GLU A 37 11.68 2.38 -24.38
CA GLU A 37 13.03 2.31 -24.95
C GLU A 37 14.01 1.60 -24.00
N ALA A 38 13.78 1.74 -22.69
CA ALA A 38 14.58 1.11 -21.64
C ALA A 38 14.43 -0.42 -21.59
N ASP A 39 13.33 -0.99 -22.13
CA ASP A 39 13.11 -2.45 -22.18
C ASP A 39 14.22 -3.12 -23.00
N LEU A 40 14.49 -2.57 -24.18
CA LEU A 40 15.53 -3.06 -25.07
C LEU A 40 16.95 -2.84 -24.52
N GLU A 41 17.18 -1.72 -23.81
CA GLU A 41 18.46 -1.45 -23.13
C GLU A 41 18.72 -2.45 -22.00
N ALA A 42 17.72 -2.70 -21.16
CA ALA A 42 17.76 -3.66 -20.07
C ALA A 42 17.94 -5.10 -20.59
N GLU A 43 17.18 -5.52 -21.60
CA GLU A 43 17.28 -6.89 -22.12
C GLU A 43 18.63 -7.16 -22.77
N ARG A 44 19.20 -6.20 -23.52
CA ARG A 44 20.54 -6.34 -24.09
C ARG A 44 21.59 -6.56 -23.02
N LEU A 45 21.49 -5.86 -21.89
CA LEU A 45 22.38 -6.05 -20.74
C LEU A 45 22.22 -7.46 -20.16
N ILE A 46 20.98 -7.89 -19.91
CA ILE A 46 20.69 -9.24 -19.37
C ILE A 46 21.27 -10.30 -20.30
N ARG A 47 20.97 -10.21 -21.60
CA ARG A 47 21.45 -11.14 -22.62
C ARG A 47 22.97 -11.21 -22.70
N SER A 48 23.66 -10.07 -22.62
CA SER A 48 25.13 -10.05 -22.62
C SER A 48 25.68 -10.79 -21.41
N ARG A 49 25.24 -10.41 -20.20
CA ARG A 49 25.73 -11.01 -18.95
C ARG A 49 25.48 -12.50 -18.87
N LEU A 50 24.26 -12.95 -19.19
CA LEU A 50 23.91 -14.36 -19.16
C LEU A 50 24.62 -15.16 -20.27
N GLY A 51 24.77 -14.58 -21.47
CA GLY A 51 25.48 -15.21 -22.58
C GLY A 51 26.99 -15.36 -22.35
N GLU A 52 27.63 -14.37 -21.74
CA GLU A 52 29.03 -14.41 -21.32
C GLU A 52 29.26 -15.44 -20.20
N ALA A 53 28.36 -15.48 -19.21
CA ALA A 53 28.46 -16.41 -18.09
C ALA A 53 28.21 -17.87 -18.50
N PHE A 54 27.31 -18.11 -19.47
CA PHE A 54 26.91 -19.43 -19.95
C PHE A 54 26.93 -19.55 -21.48
N PRO A 55 28.12 -19.55 -22.10
CA PRO A 55 28.23 -19.66 -23.55
C PRO A 55 27.61 -20.96 -24.07
N GLY A 56 26.68 -20.84 -25.00
CA GLY A 56 25.99 -21.97 -25.62
C GLY A 56 24.70 -22.41 -24.93
N TRP A 57 24.22 -21.68 -23.92
CA TRP A 57 22.84 -21.81 -23.45
C TRP A 57 21.89 -21.05 -24.37
N SER A 58 20.62 -21.49 -24.40
CA SER A 58 19.61 -20.84 -25.22
C SER A 58 19.05 -19.61 -24.50
N TYR A 59 18.53 -18.67 -25.27
CA TYR A 59 17.89 -17.45 -24.78
C TYR A 59 16.62 -17.16 -25.58
N LEU A 60 15.56 -16.74 -24.91
CA LEU A 60 14.37 -16.17 -25.50
C LEU A 60 13.94 -15.00 -24.62
N GLY A 61 14.03 -13.80 -25.15
CA GLY A 61 13.53 -12.60 -24.48
C GLY A 61 12.47 -11.89 -25.30
N GLU A 62 11.67 -11.06 -24.63
CA GLU A 62 10.55 -10.32 -25.19
C GLU A 62 10.98 -9.38 -26.33
N GLU A 63 12.04 -8.60 -26.13
CA GLU A 63 12.49 -7.54 -27.03
C GLU A 63 13.53 -8.00 -28.06
N THR A 64 14.46 -8.88 -27.65
CA THR A 64 15.57 -9.31 -28.53
C THR A 64 15.35 -10.68 -29.16
N GLY A 65 14.23 -11.32 -28.86
CA GLY A 65 13.81 -12.59 -29.42
C GLY A 65 14.77 -13.74 -29.09
N ARG A 66 14.86 -14.70 -30.00
CA ARG A 66 15.52 -15.97 -29.75
C ARG A 66 17.01 -15.95 -30.08
N ALA A 67 17.81 -16.62 -29.23
CA ALA A 67 19.17 -17.03 -29.52
C ALA A 67 19.31 -18.53 -29.22
N ALA A 68 19.59 -19.34 -30.25
CA ALA A 68 19.73 -20.78 -30.07
C ALA A 68 21.08 -21.12 -29.41
N GLY A 69 21.02 -21.90 -28.34
CA GLY A 69 22.17 -22.55 -27.73
C GLY A 69 22.47 -23.92 -28.36
N ARG A 70 23.27 -24.72 -27.66
CA ARG A 70 23.51 -26.12 -28.01
C ARG A 70 22.21 -26.93 -27.82
N PRO A 71 21.98 -28.00 -28.60
CA PRO A 71 20.84 -28.88 -28.39
C PRO A 71 20.78 -29.40 -26.95
N GLY A 72 19.60 -29.33 -26.32
CA GLY A 72 19.38 -29.73 -24.93
C GLY A 72 19.97 -28.79 -23.88
N ALA A 73 20.57 -27.66 -24.27
CA ALA A 73 21.05 -26.67 -23.31
C ALA A 73 19.88 -25.99 -22.58
N PRO A 74 20.08 -25.56 -21.32
CA PRO A 74 19.10 -24.74 -20.62
C PRO A 74 18.72 -23.48 -21.41
N LEU A 75 17.49 -23.00 -21.19
CA LEU A 75 16.91 -21.85 -21.88
C LEU A 75 16.55 -20.75 -20.88
N TRP A 76 17.15 -19.58 -21.05
CA TRP A 76 16.71 -18.36 -20.38
C TRP A 76 15.42 -17.83 -21.02
N LEU A 77 14.43 -17.52 -20.20
CA LEU A 77 13.20 -16.80 -20.56
C LEU A 77 13.22 -15.45 -19.84
N VAL A 78 13.22 -14.36 -20.60
CA VAL A 78 13.43 -13.01 -20.05
C VAL A 78 12.36 -12.03 -20.50
N ASP A 79 11.73 -11.40 -19.53
CA ASP A 79 11.00 -10.15 -19.70
C ASP A 79 11.81 -9.06 -18.99
N PRO A 80 12.38 -8.09 -19.71
CA PRO A 80 13.14 -7.03 -19.08
C PRO A 80 12.28 -6.12 -18.19
N ASN A 81 10.97 -6.00 -18.44
CA ASN A 81 10.09 -5.02 -17.79
C ASN A 81 8.60 -5.42 -17.84
N ASP A 82 8.23 -6.51 -17.18
CA ASP A 82 6.83 -6.96 -17.11
C ASP A 82 5.98 -5.90 -16.40
N GLY A 83 5.00 -5.34 -17.13
CA GLY A 83 4.19 -4.21 -16.68
C GLY A 83 4.49 -2.87 -17.38
N THR A 84 5.16 -2.88 -18.54
CA THR A 84 5.56 -1.69 -19.32
C THR A 84 4.50 -0.59 -19.44
N ARG A 85 3.22 -0.93 -19.63
CA ARG A 85 2.14 0.06 -19.72
C ARG A 85 1.95 0.88 -18.44
N ASP A 86 2.05 0.24 -17.28
CA ASP A 86 1.96 0.91 -15.98
C ASP A 86 3.23 1.73 -15.70
N TYR A 87 4.40 1.15 -16.02
CA TYR A 87 5.70 1.81 -15.98
C TYR A 87 5.73 3.13 -16.80
N LEU A 88 5.32 3.10 -18.07
CA LEU A 88 5.22 4.28 -18.94
C LEU A 88 4.22 5.32 -18.44
N ALA A 89 3.22 4.90 -17.66
CA ALA A 89 2.26 5.78 -17.04
C ALA A 89 2.74 6.37 -15.71
N GLY A 90 4.00 6.12 -15.31
CA GLY A 90 4.59 6.63 -14.07
C GLY A 90 4.16 5.86 -12.82
N ARG A 91 3.67 4.62 -12.98
CA ARG A 91 3.21 3.79 -11.85
C ARG A 91 4.27 2.76 -11.47
N ARG A 92 4.40 2.54 -10.17
CA ARG A 92 5.26 1.51 -9.58
C ARG A 92 4.63 0.12 -9.73
N GLY A 93 5.47 -0.91 -9.70
CA GLY A 93 5.04 -2.31 -9.70
C GLY A 93 5.30 -3.09 -10.98
N SER A 94 6.05 -2.50 -11.92
CA SER A 94 6.73 -3.23 -13.01
C SER A 94 7.90 -4.05 -12.46
N ALA A 95 8.30 -5.13 -13.13
CA ALA A 95 9.37 -5.98 -12.66
C ALA A 95 10.23 -6.58 -13.77
N VAL A 96 11.52 -6.77 -13.49
CA VAL A 96 12.39 -7.62 -14.30
C VAL A 96 12.05 -9.08 -14.00
N SER A 97 11.85 -9.92 -15.02
CA SER A 97 11.57 -11.36 -14.90
C SER A 97 12.66 -12.16 -15.63
N ILE A 98 13.41 -12.98 -14.89
CA ILE A 98 14.44 -13.88 -15.45
C ILE A 98 14.16 -15.31 -14.98
N GLY A 99 13.66 -16.14 -15.89
CA GLY A 99 13.44 -17.57 -15.68
C GLY A 99 14.48 -18.42 -16.40
N LEU A 100 14.79 -19.59 -15.86
CA LEU A 100 15.60 -20.62 -16.52
C LEU A 100 14.81 -21.92 -16.63
N LEU A 101 14.64 -22.39 -17.85
CA LEU A 101 14.17 -23.75 -18.10
C LEU A 101 15.37 -24.71 -18.18
N ALA A 102 15.31 -25.78 -17.40
CA ALA A 102 16.20 -26.93 -17.53
C ALA A 102 15.34 -28.18 -17.78
N GLU A 103 15.66 -28.93 -18.83
CA GLU A 103 14.88 -30.12 -19.23
C GLU A 103 13.37 -29.84 -19.38
N GLY A 104 13.01 -28.65 -19.87
CA GLY A 104 11.61 -28.22 -20.04
C GLY A 104 10.92 -27.68 -18.77
N HIS A 105 11.59 -27.69 -17.61
CA HIS A 105 10.99 -27.29 -16.34
C HIS A 105 11.59 -25.98 -15.80
N PRO A 106 10.80 -25.09 -15.15
CA PRO A 106 11.31 -23.86 -14.52
C PRO A 106 12.21 -24.14 -13.32
N ALA A 107 13.52 -24.23 -13.54
CA ALA A 107 14.50 -24.62 -12.53
C ALA A 107 15.03 -23.46 -11.68
N LEU A 108 14.86 -22.22 -12.15
CA LEU A 108 15.30 -21.01 -11.47
C LEU A 108 14.44 -19.82 -11.89
N GLY A 109 14.13 -18.95 -10.94
CA GLY A 109 13.42 -17.70 -11.18
C GLY A 109 13.99 -16.56 -10.35
N VAL A 110 14.17 -15.41 -10.99
CA VAL A 110 14.46 -14.12 -10.35
C VAL A 110 13.43 -13.11 -10.82
N VAL A 111 12.73 -12.47 -9.88
CA VAL A 111 11.78 -11.39 -10.16
C VAL A 111 12.21 -10.17 -9.36
N PHE A 112 12.40 -9.02 -10.01
CA PHE A 112 12.81 -7.78 -9.35
C PHE A 112 11.86 -6.63 -9.67
N ALA A 113 10.97 -6.31 -8.73
CA ALA A 113 10.14 -5.12 -8.79
C ALA A 113 10.98 -3.90 -8.38
N PHE A 114 11.78 -3.38 -9.32
CA PHE A 114 12.91 -2.46 -9.07
C PHE A 114 12.53 -1.11 -8.46
N ALA A 115 11.27 -0.68 -8.56
CA ALA A 115 10.77 0.59 -8.02
C ALA A 115 9.50 0.41 -7.18
N TYR A 116 9.25 -0.79 -6.66
CA TYR A 116 8.11 -1.07 -5.79
C TYR A 116 8.55 -1.76 -4.49
N PRO A 117 7.94 -1.45 -3.35
CA PRO A 117 6.96 -0.38 -3.11
C PRO A 117 7.57 1.03 -3.13
N ASP A 118 8.90 1.11 -3.18
CA ASP A 118 9.75 2.28 -3.32
C ASP A 118 11.04 1.88 -4.06
N ASP A 119 12.04 2.76 -4.11
CA ASP A 119 13.26 2.60 -4.91
C ASP A 119 14.28 1.60 -4.34
N GLU A 120 14.09 1.06 -3.12
CA GLU A 120 14.85 -0.12 -2.67
C GLU A 120 14.48 -1.35 -3.51
N GLY A 121 13.26 -1.36 -4.04
CA GLY A 121 12.70 -2.45 -4.83
C GLY A 121 12.37 -3.71 -4.02
N ASP A 122 11.85 -4.71 -4.71
CA ASP A 122 11.49 -6.00 -4.12
C ASP A 122 11.98 -7.15 -4.99
N LEU A 123 13.00 -7.86 -4.49
CA LEU A 123 13.76 -8.88 -5.22
C LEU A 123 13.45 -10.28 -4.68
N PHE A 124 12.93 -11.15 -5.53
CA PHE A 124 12.59 -12.53 -5.22
C PHE A 124 13.45 -13.48 -6.03
N ALA A 125 13.91 -14.56 -5.41
CA ALA A 125 14.80 -15.50 -6.05
C ALA A 125 14.65 -16.91 -5.49
N TRP A 126 14.67 -17.90 -6.38
CA TRP A 126 14.75 -19.31 -6.03
C TRP A 126 15.39 -20.10 -7.17
N ALA A 127 16.09 -21.18 -6.80
CA ALA A 127 16.57 -22.16 -7.77
C ALA A 127 16.64 -23.56 -7.15
N GLU A 128 16.42 -24.56 -7.97
CA GLU A 128 16.46 -25.96 -7.57
C GLU A 128 17.82 -26.35 -6.96
N GLY A 129 17.80 -26.93 -5.76
CA GLY A 129 19.02 -27.31 -5.04
C GLY A 129 19.82 -26.16 -4.41
N CYS A 130 19.30 -24.92 -4.42
CA CYS A 130 19.98 -23.73 -3.84
C CYS A 130 19.38 -23.27 -2.49
N GLY A 131 18.53 -24.09 -1.87
CA GLY A 131 17.90 -23.80 -0.58
C GLY A 131 16.53 -23.12 -0.70
N ALA A 132 16.15 -22.39 0.35
CA ALA A 132 14.85 -21.75 0.44
C ALA A 132 14.70 -20.57 -0.54
N LEU A 133 13.45 -20.32 -0.96
CA LEU A 133 13.07 -19.11 -1.69
C LEU A 133 13.44 -17.87 -0.85
N ARG A 134 14.00 -16.85 -1.49
CA ARG A 134 14.48 -15.63 -0.84
C ARG A 134 13.72 -14.41 -1.32
N ARG A 135 13.54 -13.45 -0.43
CA ARG A 135 13.10 -12.09 -0.72
C ARG A 135 14.06 -11.08 -0.09
N ASN A 136 14.62 -10.18 -0.89
CA ASN A 136 15.61 -9.19 -0.44
C ASN A 136 16.74 -9.83 0.37
N GLY A 137 17.26 -10.96 -0.13
CA GLY A 137 18.33 -11.74 0.50
C GLY A 137 17.91 -12.63 1.69
N ARG A 138 16.72 -12.43 2.26
CA ARG A 138 16.21 -13.20 3.41
C ARG A 138 15.46 -14.44 2.96
N ALA A 139 15.73 -15.58 3.59
CA ALA A 139 14.99 -16.82 3.35
C ALA A 139 13.53 -16.69 3.83
N LEU A 140 12.61 -17.25 3.05
CA LEU A 140 11.20 -17.28 3.35
C LEU A 140 10.76 -18.69 3.76
N SER A 141 9.78 -18.74 4.65
CA SER A 141 9.10 -19.97 5.08
C SER A 141 7.60 -19.70 5.13
N ALA A 142 7.04 -19.34 3.97
CA ALA A 142 5.63 -19.07 3.83
C ALA A 142 4.86 -20.37 3.61
N ARG A 143 3.63 -20.44 4.15
CA ARG A 143 2.68 -21.51 3.87
C ARG A 143 1.46 -20.91 3.21
N LEU A 144 1.11 -21.43 2.04
CA LEU A 144 -0.08 -21.00 1.32
C LEU A 144 -1.34 -21.64 1.89
N PRO A 145 -2.49 -20.94 1.83
CA PRO A 145 -3.75 -21.52 2.25
C PRO A 145 -4.20 -22.60 1.26
N GLU A 146 -4.77 -23.69 1.77
CA GLU A 146 -5.38 -24.75 0.95
C GLU A 146 -6.76 -24.36 0.41
N ALA A 147 -7.38 -23.33 0.99
CA ALA A 147 -8.70 -22.83 0.67
C ALA A 147 -8.76 -21.31 0.82
N LEU A 148 -9.52 -20.63 -0.06
CA LEU A 148 -9.76 -19.20 0.08
C LEU A 148 -10.74 -18.91 1.22
N GLY A 149 -10.35 -18.00 2.11
CA GLY A 149 -11.18 -17.40 3.16
C GLY A 149 -11.37 -15.89 2.95
N ALA A 150 -12.23 -15.28 3.77
CA ALA A 150 -12.57 -13.85 3.68
C ALA A 150 -11.40 -12.89 4.00
N GLY A 151 -10.38 -13.39 4.72
CA GLY A 151 -9.15 -12.65 5.03
C GLY A 151 -8.04 -12.83 3.99
N ASP A 152 -8.27 -13.64 2.95
CA ASP A 152 -7.29 -13.86 1.90
C ASP A 152 -7.41 -12.82 0.79
N VAL A 153 -6.32 -12.66 0.02
CA VAL A 153 -6.23 -11.73 -1.11
C VAL A 153 -5.84 -12.48 -2.37
N VAL A 154 -6.54 -12.22 -3.46
CA VAL A 154 -6.21 -12.65 -4.82
C VAL A 154 -5.62 -11.46 -5.60
N LEU A 155 -4.43 -11.62 -6.18
CA LEU A 155 -3.79 -10.55 -6.94
C LEU A 155 -4.27 -10.53 -8.40
N LEU A 156 -4.75 -9.37 -8.85
CA LEU A 156 -5.27 -9.14 -10.20
C LEU A 156 -4.47 -8.05 -10.91
N SER A 157 -4.69 -7.87 -12.21
CA SER A 157 -4.04 -6.83 -13.00
C SER A 157 -4.40 -5.43 -12.49
N SER A 158 -3.57 -4.43 -12.84
CA SER A 158 -3.77 -3.00 -12.50
C SER A 158 -5.12 -2.42 -12.94
N THR A 159 -5.82 -3.10 -13.86
CA THR A 159 -7.13 -2.72 -14.41
C THR A 159 -8.33 -3.35 -13.71
N ALA A 160 -8.14 -4.14 -12.65
CA ALA A 160 -9.24 -4.88 -12.00
C ALA A 160 -10.38 -3.99 -11.49
N ASP A 161 -10.06 -2.77 -11.05
CA ASP A 161 -11.05 -1.81 -10.56
C ASP A 161 -11.95 -1.19 -11.67
N ARG A 162 -11.78 -1.60 -12.93
CA ARG A 162 -12.73 -1.29 -14.02
C ARG A 162 -14.06 -2.03 -13.88
N ASP A 163 -14.04 -3.22 -13.30
CA ASP A 163 -15.24 -4.00 -13.00
C ASP A 163 -15.09 -4.66 -11.62
N PRO A 164 -15.20 -3.86 -10.53
CA PRO A 164 -15.02 -4.38 -9.18
C PRO A 164 -16.11 -5.39 -8.82
N ALA A 165 -17.33 -5.23 -9.35
CA ALA A 165 -18.44 -6.13 -9.06
C ALA A 165 -18.15 -7.55 -9.54
N THR A 166 -17.70 -7.73 -10.78
CA THR A 166 -17.37 -9.05 -11.33
C THR A 166 -16.12 -9.63 -10.68
N ASN A 167 -15.07 -8.84 -10.47
CA ASN A 167 -13.86 -9.31 -9.79
C ASN A 167 -14.13 -9.76 -8.34
N LEU A 168 -15.02 -9.08 -7.60
CA LEU A 168 -15.45 -9.52 -6.27
C LEU A 168 -16.27 -10.83 -6.28
N ARG A 169 -17.04 -11.12 -7.34
CA ARG A 169 -17.72 -12.42 -7.50
C ARG A 169 -16.72 -13.52 -7.85
N CYS A 170 -15.77 -13.24 -8.72
CA CYS A 170 -14.74 -14.20 -9.15
C CYS A 170 -13.79 -14.60 -8.01
N THR A 171 -13.55 -13.71 -7.05
CA THR A 171 -12.59 -13.93 -5.95
C THR A 171 -13.22 -14.40 -4.63
N GLU A 172 -14.55 -14.54 -4.57
CA GLU A 172 -15.27 -14.96 -3.35
C GLU A 172 -14.78 -16.30 -2.74
N PRO A 173 -14.61 -16.40 -1.41
CA PRO A 173 -14.87 -15.40 -0.36
C PRO A 173 -13.76 -14.37 -0.16
N ALA A 174 -12.63 -14.53 -0.85
CA ALA A 174 -11.48 -13.66 -0.72
C ALA A 174 -11.72 -12.26 -1.31
N ARG A 175 -10.76 -11.39 -1.03
CA ARG A 175 -10.65 -10.04 -1.58
C ARG A 175 -9.72 -10.06 -2.78
N TYR A 176 -9.56 -8.92 -3.43
CA TYR A 176 -8.52 -8.76 -4.45
C TYR A 176 -7.64 -7.54 -4.25
N ARG A 177 -6.43 -7.55 -4.80
CA ARG A 177 -5.54 -6.39 -4.86
C ARG A 177 -4.93 -6.29 -6.25
N SER A 178 -4.89 -5.08 -6.79
CA SER A 178 -4.38 -4.81 -8.13
C SER A 178 -2.85 -4.64 -8.07
N VAL A 179 -2.12 -5.39 -8.90
CA VAL A 179 -0.65 -5.29 -9.05
C VAL A 179 -0.32 -5.37 -10.55
N PRO A 180 0.49 -4.45 -11.11
CA PRO A 180 0.76 -4.40 -12.55
C PRO A 180 1.36 -5.68 -13.14
N SER A 181 2.60 -6.01 -12.74
CA SER A 181 3.38 -7.14 -13.23
C SER A 181 2.74 -8.47 -12.84
N ILE A 182 2.59 -9.40 -13.79
CA ILE A 182 2.26 -10.80 -13.46
C ILE A 182 3.42 -11.49 -12.75
N ALA A 183 4.67 -11.30 -13.18
CA ALA A 183 5.86 -11.87 -12.55
C ALA A 183 5.90 -11.53 -11.04
N HIS A 184 5.67 -10.27 -10.71
CA HIS A 184 5.61 -9.79 -9.33
C HIS A 184 4.40 -10.35 -8.57
N ARG A 185 3.23 -10.48 -9.20
CA ARG A 185 2.07 -11.14 -8.57
C ARG A 185 2.38 -12.58 -8.18
N LEU A 186 3.02 -13.35 -9.07
CA LEU A 186 3.42 -14.73 -8.80
C LEU A 186 4.47 -14.79 -7.68
N ALA A 187 5.43 -13.86 -7.66
CA ALA A 187 6.43 -13.76 -6.61
C ALA A 187 5.82 -13.44 -5.23
N LEU A 188 4.84 -12.53 -5.16
CA LEU A 188 4.10 -12.20 -3.93
C LEU A 188 3.28 -13.39 -3.41
N VAL A 189 2.69 -14.20 -4.30
CA VAL A 189 2.06 -15.47 -3.93
C VAL A 189 3.11 -16.44 -3.40
N ALA A 190 4.22 -16.66 -4.09
CA ALA A 190 5.29 -17.54 -3.62
C ALA A 190 5.84 -17.12 -2.23
N ALA A 191 5.81 -15.82 -1.92
CA ALA A 191 6.20 -15.27 -0.62
C ALA A 191 5.11 -15.34 0.47
N GLY A 192 3.91 -15.82 0.15
CA GLY A 192 2.78 -15.94 1.07
C GLY A 192 2.09 -14.62 1.43
N GLU A 193 2.32 -13.54 0.67
CA GLU A 193 1.58 -12.28 0.88
C GLU A 193 0.16 -12.32 0.35
N ALA A 194 -0.12 -13.22 -0.60
CA ALA A 194 -1.42 -13.41 -1.21
C ALA A 194 -1.70 -14.89 -1.38
N ALA A 195 -2.98 -15.26 -1.37
CA ALA A 195 -3.41 -16.65 -1.50
C ALA A 195 -3.33 -17.14 -2.95
N ALA A 196 -3.55 -16.24 -3.91
CA ALA A 196 -3.50 -16.55 -5.32
C ALA A 196 -3.20 -15.31 -6.18
N ALA A 197 -2.83 -15.55 -7.44
CA ALA A 197 -2.74 -14.55 -8.48
C ALA A 197 -3.51 -15.03 -9.71
N VAL A 198 -4.19 -14.11 -10.38
CA VAL A 198 -4.93 -14.40 -11.62
C VAL A 198 -4.57 -13.38 -12.69
N SER A 199 -4.10 -13.87 -13.84
CA SER A 199 -4.07 -13.09 -15.08
C SER A 199 -5.23 -13.51 -15.96
N ILE A 200 -6.10 -12.56 -16.29
CA ILE A 200 -7.18 -12.76 -17.25
C ILE A 200 -6.72 -12.49 -18.69
N PHE A 201 -5.61 -11.76 -18.85
CA PHE A 201 -4.98 -11.49 -20.15
C PHE A 201 -3.93 -12.56 -20.44
N ALA A 202 -3.87 -12.99 -21.70
CA ALA A 202 -2.92 -13.99 -22.20
C ALA A 202 -1.48 -13.49 -21.99
N PRO A 203 -0.72 -14.07 -21.05
CA PRO A 203 0.66 -13.67 -20.80
C PRO A 203 1.64 -14.41 -21.72
N GLY A 204 2.77 -13.78 -22.02
CA GLY A 204 3.90 -14.41 -22.68
C GLY A 204 4.61 -15.39 -21.75
N ALA A 205 5.31 -16.38 -22.32
CA ALA A 205 6.05 -17.37 -21.53
C ALA A 205 7.11 -16.74 -20.61
N TRP A 206 7.71 -15.63 -21.03
CA TRP A 206 8.68 -14.86 -20.26
C TRP A 206 8.06 -14.12 -19.06
N ASP A 207 6.80 -13.70 -19.14
CA ASP A 207 6.11 -12.99 -18.05
C ASP A 207 5.94 -13.85 -16.79
N TYR A 208 5.76 -15.18 -16.95
CA TYR A 208 5.50 -16.08 -15.82
C TYR A 208 6.55 -17.14 -15.57
N ALA A 209 7.54 -17.39 -16.44
CA ALA A 209 8.53 -18.45 -16.21
C ALA A 209 9.33 -18.26 -14.91
N ALA A 210 9.78 -17.04 -14.61
CA ALA A 210 10.46 -16.74 -13.36
C ALA A 210 9.54 -16.94 -12.16
N GLY A 211 8.32 -16.39 -12.23
CA GLY A 211 7.29 -16.55 -11.20
C GLY A 211 6.88 -18.01 -10.97
N HIS A 212 6.81 -18.81 -12.03
CA HIS A 212 6.53 -20.24 -11.97
C HIS A 212 7.64 -20.98 -11.20
N ALA A 213 8.91 -20.71 -11.48
CA ALA A 213 10.00 -21.29 -10.68
C ALA A 213 9.89 -20.90 -9.19
N LEU A 214 9.58 -19.63 -8.88
CA LEU A 214 9.34 -19.20 -7.50
C LEU A 214 8.18 -19.96 -6.84
N LEU A 215 7.06 -20.15 -7.55
CA LEU A 215 5.90 -20.91 -7.08
C LEU A 215 6.26 -22.38 -6.80
N ARG A 216 7.03 -23.04 -7.67
CA ARG A 216 7.55 -24.39 -7.43
C ARG A 216 8.34 -24.45 -6.13
N GLY A 217 9.21 -23.47 -5.90
CA GLY A 217 9.97 -23.33 -4.65
C GLY A 217 9.11 -23.14 -3.39
N ALA A 218 7.88 -22.63 -3.55
CA ALA A 218 6.90 -22.45 -2.48
C ALA A 218 5.87 -23.60 -2.38
N GLY A 219 5.97 -24.63 -3.24
CA GLY A 219 5.00 -25.73 -3.29
C GLY A 219 3.64 -25.33 -3.90
N ALA A 220 3.62 -24.28 -4.72
CA ALA A 220 2.46 -23.78 -5.44
C ALA A 220 2.50 -24.20 -6.91
N VAL A 221 1.36 -24.04 -7.59
CA VAL A 221 1.20 -24.34 -9.02
C VAL A 221 0.74 -23.11 -9.79
N ILE A 222 0.92 -23.15 -11.11
CA ILE A 222 0.27 -22.24 -12.05
C ILE A 222 -0.46 -23.09 -13.10
N VAL A 223 -1.74 -22.78 -13.34
CA VAL A 223 -2.60 -23.51 -14.26
C VAL A 223 -3.27 -22.57 -15.26
N ASP A 224 -3.63 -23.10 -16.42
CA ASP A 224 -4.33 -22.38 -17.49
C ASP A 224 -5.85 -22.26 -17.25
N GLU A 225 -6.60 -21.72 -18.23
CA GLU A 225 -8.06 -21.61 -18.17
C GLU A 225 -8.82 -22.94 -18.16
N SER A 226 -8.17 -24.06 -18.51
CA SER A 226 -8.72 -25.41 -18.43
C SER A 226 -8.39 -26.11 -17.11
N GLY A 227 -7.51 -25.51 -16.30
CA GLY A 227 -6.98 -26.08 -15.07
C GLY A 227 -5.80 -27.03 -15.28
N ALA A 228 -5.23 -27.08 -16.50
CA ALA A 228 -4.01 -27.81 -16.77
C ALA A 228 -2.79 -27.00 -16.29
N GLU A 229 -1.80 -27.68 -15.70
CA GLU A 229 -0.55 -27.03 -15.29
C GLU A 229 0.19 -26.46 -16.52
N VAL A 230 0.80 -25.30 -16.35
CA VAL A 230 1.46 -24.62 -17.47
C VAL A 230 2.77 -25.33 -17.81
N ASP A 231 2.87 -25.81 -19.05
CA ASP A 231 4.05 -26.48 -19.58
C ASP A 231 4.82 -25.60 -20.59
N TYR A 232 6.07 -25.95 -20.84
CA TYR A 232 6.94 -25.27 -21.81
C TYR A 232 7.45 -26.25 -22.86
N GLY A 233 7.34 -25.86 -24.13
CA GLY A 233 7.97 -26.57 -25.23
C GLY A 233 9.51 -26.55 -25.13
N PRO A 234 10.22 -27.41 -25.88
CA PRO A 234 11.69 -27.42 -25.92
C PRO A 234 12.31 -26.09 -26.34
N ASP A 235 11.52 -25.27 -27.03
CA ASP A 235 11.91 -23.95 -27.49
C ASP A 235 11.52 -22.81 -26.54
N GLY A 236 10.86 -23.13 -25.41
CA GLY A 236 10.30 -22.20 -24.45
C GLY A 236 8.88 -21.72 -24.78
N ALA A 237 8.27 -22.21 -25.87
CA ALA A 237 6.90 -21.85 -26.21
C ALA A 237 5.93 -22.33 -25.13
N SER A 238 5.08 -21.42 -24.66
CA SER A 238 3.98 -21.72 -23.75
C SER A 238 2.89 -20.69 -23.96
N GLN A 239 1.64 -21.14 -24.01
CA GLN A 239 0.49 -20.31 -24.35
C GLN A 239 -0.66 -20.62 -23.41
N THR A 240 -1.19 -19.57 -22.78
CA THR A 240 -2.40 -19.63 -21.97
C THR A 240 -3.26 -18.42 -22.26
N LEU A 241 -4.58 -18.55 -22.24
CA LEU A 241 -5.46 -17.38 -22.32
C LEU A 241 -5.55 -16.69 -20.96
N ARG A 242 -5.48 -17.49 -19.89
CA ARG A 242 -5.50 -17.03 -18.49
C ARG A 242 -4.54 -17.88 -17.68
N ALA A 243 -4.02 -17.31 -16.61
CA ALA A 243 -3.15 -18.01 -15.69
C ALA A 243 -3.65 -17.84 -14.25
N PHE A 244 -3.70 -18.95 -13.51
CA PHE A 244 -4.12 -19.02 -12.12
C PHE A 244 -3.01 -19.63 -11.29
N ALA A 245 -2.51 -18.90 -10.30
CA ALA A 245 -1.42 -19.37 -9.45
C ALA A 245 -1.81 -19.36 -7.98
N GLY A 246 -1.38 -20.38 -7.25
CA GLY A 246 -1.69 -20.58 -5.82
C GLY A 246 -1.49 -22.03 -5.41
N SER A 247 -2.03 -22.42 -4.26
CA SER A 247 -2.11 -23.84 -3.90
C SER A 247 -3.07 -24.57 -4.85
N PRO A 248 -2.89 -25.89 -5.10
CA PRO A 248 -3.80 -26.68 -5.94
C PRO A 248 -5.28 -26.54 -5.53
N GLY A 249 -5.55 -26.56 -4.22
CA GLY A 249 -6.91 -26.43 -3.68
C GLY A 249 -7.53 -25.03 -3.86
N VAL A 250 -6.71 -23.98 -3.94
CA VAL A 250 -7.17 -22.61 -4.23
C VAL A 250 -7.40 -22.43 -5.73
N VAL A 251 -6.44 -22.80 -6.58
CA VAL A 251 -6.58 -22.62 -8.03
C VAL A 251 -7.73 -23.43 -8.59
N GLY A 252 -7.93 -24.67 -8.13
CA GLY A 252 -9.07 -25.51 -8.56
C GLY A 252 -10.44 -24.91 -8.26
N ARG A 253 -10.53 -23.96 -7.32
CA ARG A 253 -11.76 -23.19 -7.02
C ARG A 253 -11.87 -21.87 -7.76
N LEU A 254 -10.75 -21.32 -8.25
CA LEU A 254 -10.71 -20.07 -9.00
C LEU A 254 -10.92 -20.28 -10.50
N VAL A 255 -10.34 -21.33 -11.09
CA VAL A 255 -10.48 -21.63 -12.53
C VAL A 255 -11.95 -21.65 -13.01
N PRO A 256 -12.89 -22.36 -12.35
CA PRO A 256 -14.26 -22.48 -12.85
C PRO A 256 -15.12 -21.22 -12.65
N ARG A 257 -14.56 -20.13 -12.10
CA ARG A 257 -15.29 -18.88 -11.86
C ARG A 257 -15.54 -18.12 -13.18
N PRO A 258 -16.52 -17.22 -13.24
CA PRO A 258 -16.94 -16.59 -14.49
C PRO A 258 -16.01 -15.45 -14.96
N TRP A 259 -14.70 -15.70 -15.03
CA TRP A 259 -13.70 -14.74 -15.52
C TRP A 259 -13.98 -14.15 -16.92
N PRO A 260 -14.61 -14.87 -17.87
CA PRO A 260 -15.01 -14.27 -19.15
C PRO A 260 -15.95 -13.06 -19.00
N GLU A 261 -16.73 -12.96 -17.91
CA GLU A 261 -17.65 -11.84 -17.69
C GLU A 261 -16.92 -10.51 -17.46
N VAL A 262 -15.68 -10.54 -16.95
CA VAL A 262 -14.88 -9.34 -16.65
C VAL A 262 -14.63 -8.48 -17.91
N TYR A 263 -14.76 -9.05 -19.11
CA TYR A 263 -14.58 -8.37 -20.41
C TYR A 263 -15.83 -7.71 -20.98
N SER A 264 -17.01 -7.95 -20.40
CA SER A 264 -18.30 -7.66 -21.05
C SER A 264 -18.86 -6.25 -20.78
N GLY A 265 -18.23 -5.47 -19.90
CA GLY A 265 -18.72 -4.16 -19.48
C GLY A 265 -18.05 -2.96 -20.19
N PRO A 266 -18.77 -1.84 -20.36
CA PRO A 266 -18.15 -0.57 -20.77
C PRO A 266 -17.19 -0.06 -19.68
N TRP A 267 -16.25 0.81 -20.06
CA TRP A 267 -15.36 1.51 -19.12
C TRP A 267 -16.19 2.28 -18.07
N ARG A 268 -15.99 1.98 -16.78
CA ARG A 268 -16.85 2.50 -15.68
C ARG A 268 -16.08 3.17 -14.54
N GLY A 269 -14.77 3.41 -14.67
CA GLY A 269 -13.99 3.95 -13.56
C GLY A 269 -12.83 4.84 -13.98
N GLU A 270 -12.78 6.04 -13.41
CA GLU A 270 -11.55 6.79 -13.22
C GLU A 270 -10.83 6.23 -11.99
N ARG A 271 -9.52 5.98 -12.10
CA ARG A 271 -8.72 5.63 -10.93
C ARG A 271 -8.44 6.93 -10.16
N THR A 272 -8.74 6.95 -8.87
CA THR A 272 -8.86 8.16 -8.03
C THR A 272 -7.59 8.98 -7.85
N ALA A 273 -6.41 8.38 -8.00
CA ALA A 273 -5.13 9.09 -8.00
C ALA A 273 -4.17 8.49 -9.04
N SER A 274 -3.50 9.35 -9.81
CA SER A 274 -2.37 8.97 -10.66
C SER A 274 -1.25 9.96 -10.47
N LEU A 275 -0.04 9.47 -10.21
CA LEU A 275 1.15 10.31 -10.21
C LEU A 275 1.40 10.83 -11.63
N ALA A 276 1.83 12.08 -11.72
CA ALA A 276 2.30 12.63 -12.98
C ALA A 276 3.62 11.93 -13.38
N ARG A 277 3.78 11.65 -14.68
CA ARG A 277 4.96 10.99 -15.23
C ARG A 277 6.24 11.77 -14.87
N GLY A 278 7.27 11.04 -14.44
CA GLY A 278 8.57 11.62 -14.08
C GLY A 278 8.59 12.40 -12.77
N ARG A 279 7.55 12.28 -11.94
CA ARG A 279 7.48 12.94 -10.63
C ARG A 279 7.65 11.97 -9.47
N ALA A 280 7.83 10.67 -9.71
CA ALA A 280 8.01 9.67 -8.66
C ALA A 280 9.14 10.03 -7.68
N VAL A 281 8.94 9.72 -6.41
CA VAL A 281 9.86 10.02 -5.32
C VAL A 281 10.98 8.97 -5.27
N GLY A 282 12.21 9.36 -5.62
CA GLY A 282 13.37 8.46 -5.57
C GLY A 282 13.97 8.23 -4.16
N ASP A 283 13.59 9.03 -3.16
CA ASP A 283 13.99 8.80 -1.77
C ASP A 283 13.07 7.74 -1.14
N ALA A 284 13.57 6.50 -1.06
CA ALA A 284 12.82 5.37 -0.54
C ALA A 284 12.44 5.53 0.94
N ALA A 285 13.30 6.11 1.76
CA ALA A 285 13.05 6.27 3.19
C ALA A 285 11.97 7.34 3.45
N LEU A 286 12.02 8.45 2.71
CA LEU A 286 10.99 9.49 2.71
C LEU A 286 9.63 8.91 2.28
N LEU A 287 9.60 8.18 1.15
CA LEU A 287 8.37 7.58 0.64
C LEU A 287 7.81 6.52 1.61
N ALA A 288 8.67 5.68 2.20
CA ALA A 288 8.26 4.70 3.18
C ALA A 288 7.58 5.34 4.40
N ARG A 289 8.10 6.46 4.90
CA ARG A 289 7.49 7.20 6.03
C ARG A 289 6.17 7.87 5.66
N ALA A 290 6.07 8.47 4.48
CA ALA A 290 4.82 9.02 3.98
C ALA A 290 3.73 7.94 3.82
N GLN A 291 4.07 6.80 3.21
CA GLN A 291 3.15 5.66 3.07
C GLN A 291 2.78 5.07 4.44
N GLY A 292 3.75 4.98 5.36
CA GLY A 292 3.53 4.57 6.74
C GLY A 292 2.52 5.45 7.46
N CYS A 293 2.61 6.77 7.29
CA CYS A 293 1.68 7.74 7.87
C CYS A 293 0.22 7.47 7.45
N LEU A 294 -0.06 7.37 6.14
CA LEU A 294 -1.43 7.13 5.67
C LEU A 294 -1.93 5.71 5.97
N LEU A 295 -1.08 4.68 5.84
CA LEU A 295 -1.46 3.30 6.15
C LEU A 295 -1.70 3.10 7.66
N GLY A 296 -0.88 3.75 8.49
CA GLY A 296 -1.02 3.73 9.94
C GLY A 296 -2.32 4.39 10.39
N GLN A 297 -2.72 5.51 9.76
CA GLN A 297 -4.02 6.13 9.96
C GLN A 297 -5.16 5.16 9.67
N VAL A 298 -5.24 4.61 8.45
CA VAL A 298 -6.35 3.72 8.06
C VAL A 298 -6.36 2.45 8.90
N ALA A 299 -5.19 1.93 9.30
CA ALA A 299 -5.10 0.77 10.18
C ALA A 299 -5.60 1.07 11.59
N GLY A 300 -5.25 2.24 12.14
CA GLY A 300 -5.68 2.68 13.45
C GLY A 300 -7.19 2.86 13.54
N ASP A 301 -7.74 3.63 12.61
CA ASP A 301 -9.18 3.81 12.37
C ASP A 301 -9.89 2.44 12.35
N ASN A 302 -9.55 1.57 11.39
CA ASN A 302 -10.29 0.33 11.18
C ASN A 302 -10.17 -0.64 12.37
N LEU A 303 -9.02 -0.67 13.06
CA LEU A 303 -8.83 -1.51 14.24
C LEU A 303 -9.60 -0.98 15.45
N GLY A 304 -9.63 0.34 15.65
CA GLY A 304 -10.39 0.99 16.70
C GLY A 304 -11.90 0.84 16.50
N ALA A 305 -12.37 0.96 15.26
CA ALA A 305 -13.78 0.81 14.91
C ALA A 305 -14.36 -0.60 15.20
N LEU A 306 -13.50 -1.62 15.39
CA LEU A 306 -13.94 -2.95 15.83
C LEU A 306 -14.53 -2.97 17.25
N VAL A 307 -14.15 -2.01 18.08
CA VAL A 307 -14.55 -1.91 19.49
C VAL A 307 -14.99 -0.51 19.88
N GLU A 308 -15.35 0.30 18.89
CA GLU A 308 -15.94 1.61 19.14
C GLU A 308 -17.13 1.49 20.10
N PHE A 309 -17.23 2.44 21.02
CA PHE A 309 -18.22 2.49 22.10
C PHE A 309 -18.13 1.36 23.14
N CYS A 310 -17.11 0.50 23.09
CA CYS A 310 -16.85 -0.49 24.14
C CYS A 310 -16.04 0.15 25.28
N SER A 311 -16.32 -0.22 26.53
CA SER A 311 -15.44 0.15 27.64
C SER A 311 -14.11 -0.60 27.56
N ALA A 312 -13.05 -0.10 28.20
CA ALA A 312 -11.78 -0.83 28.28
C ALA A 312 -11.96 -2.25 28.85
N ALA A 313 -12.91 -2.45 29.77
CA ALA A 313 -13.24 -3.76 30.32
C ALA A 313 -13.88 -4.69 29.28
N ASP A 314 -14.78 -4.18 28.44
CA ASP A 314 -15.39 -4.94 27.35
C ASP A 314 -14.35 -5.33 26.29
N VAL A 315 -13.45 -4.40 25.95
CA VAL A 315 -12.34 -4.67 25.02
C VAL A 315 -11.45 -5.78 25.58
N ALA A 316 -11.06 -5.71 26.85
CA ALA A 316 -10.23 -6.73 27.49
C ALA A 316 -10.92 -8.10 27.56
N ALA A 317 -12.24 -8.13 27.78
CA ALA A 317 -13.01 -9.37 27.81
C ALA A 317 -13.10 -10.04 26.43
N ARG A 318 -13.28 -9.25 25.36
CA ARG A 318 -13.40 -9.74 23.98
C ARG A 318 -12.04 -10.02 23.32
N TYR A 319 -11.04 -9.22 23.65
CA TYR A 319 -9.68 -9.26 23.12
C TYR A 319 -8.65 -9.14 24.25
N PRO A 320 -8.33 -10.24 24.95
CA PRO A 320 -7.37 -10.22 26.08
C PRO A 320 -6.02 -9.59 25.73
N ASP A 321 -5.52 -9.83 24.51
CA ASP A 321 -4.25 -9.29 23.99
C ASP A 321 -4.42 -8.01 23.14
N GLY A 322 -5.63 -7.45 23.14
CA GLY A 322 -6.10 -6.42 22.21
C GLY A 322 -6.38 -6.96 20.81
N PRO A 323 -7.21 -6.28 20.00
CA PRO A 323 -7.44 -6.68 18.62
C PRO A 323 -6.14 -6.53 17.83
N ARG A 324 -5.64 -7.60 17.20
CA ARG A 324 -4.35 -7.59 16.46
C ARG A 324 -4.49 -7.63 14.95
N ARG A 325 -5.69 -7.91 14.46
CA ARG A 325 -5.96 -8.13 13.04
C ARG A 325 -7.10 -7.24 12.58
N LEU A 326 -6.95 -6.66 11.40
CA LEU A 326 -8.10 -6.07 10.69
C LEU A 326 -8.98 -7.22 10.22
N VAL A 327 -10.23 -7.25 10.66
CA VAL A 327 -11.23 -8.28 10.36
C VAL A 327 -12.57 -7.61 10.08
N ASP A 328 -13.49 -8.32 9.44
CA ASP A 328 -14.87 -7.82 9.28
C ASP A 328 -15.56 -7.80 10.64
N GLY A 329 -16.34 -6.75 10.93
CA GLY A 329 -17.11 -6.66 12.17
C GLY A 329 -17.17 -5.25 12.77
N GLY A 330 -17.09 -5.17 14.10
CA GLY A 330 -17.27 -3.92 14.84
C GLY A 330 -18.73 -3.50 15.00
N HIS A 331 -18.93 -2.36 15.68
CA HIS A 331 -20.26 -1.79 15.94
C HIS A 331 -21.03 -1.59 14.62
N TRP A 332 -20.34 -1.00 13.64
CA TRP A 332 -20.88 -0.72 12.32
C TRP A 332 -20.93 -1.95 11.39
N GLY A 333 -20.21 -3.04 11.67
CA GLY A 333 -20.09 -4.16 10.72
C GLY A 333 -19.30 -3.76 9.45
N ILE A 334 -18.21 -3.02 9.65
CA ILE A 334 -17.26 -2.61 8.62
C ILE A 334 -16.50 -3.82 8.06
N LEU A 335 -16.00 -3.67 6.84
CA LEU A 335 -15.03 -4.62 6.30
C LEU A 335 -13.64 -4.42 6.93
N ALA A 336 -12.81 -5.45 6.96
CA ALA A 336 -11.39 -5.32 7.26
C ALA A 336 -10.75 -4.30 6.29
N GLY A 337 -10.10 -3.27 6.84
CA GLY A 337 -9.53 -2.17 6.09
C GLY A 337 -10.53 -1.14 5.54
N GLN A 338 -11.82 -1.20 5.88
CA GLN A 338 -12.79 -0.15 5.53
C GLN A 338 -12.62 1.05 6.48
N PRO A 339 -12.32 2.25 5.95
CA PRO A 339 -12.21 3.46 6.78
C PRO A 339 -13.58 3.91 7.33
N THR A 340 -13.56 4.57 8.49
CA THR A 340 -14.64 5.43 9.02
C THR A 340 -14.46 6.88 8.52
N ASP A 341 -15.13 7.87 9.13
CA ASP A 341 -14.97 9.27 8.76
C ASP A 341 -13.54 9.79 8.99
N ASP A 342 -12.81 9.28 9.98
CA ASP A 342 -11.39 9.60 10.23
C ASP A 342 -10.55 9.53 8.95
N SER A 343 -10.52 8.34 8.34
CA SER A 343 -9.69 8.10 7.18
C SER A 343 -10.40 8.39 5.87
N GLU A 344 -11.74 8.32 5.79
CA GLU A 344 -12.43 8.80 4.59
C GLU A 344 -12.19 10.30 4.38
N MET A 345 -12.23 11.11 5.44
CA MET A 345 -11.92 12.53 5.35
C MET A 345 -10.43 12.78 5.06
N ALA A 346 -9.50 12.02 5.64
CA ALA A 346 -8.07 12.16 5.30
C ALA A 346 -7.79 11.78 3.84
N LEU A 347 -8.37 10.68 3.33
CA LEU A 347 -8.20 10.30 1.93
C LEU A 347 -8.86 11.33 0.99
N THR A 348 -9.98 11.93 1.41
CA THR A 348 -10.62 13.04 0.69
C THR A 348 -9.69 14.26 0.60
N LEU A 349 -9.08 14.66 1.72
CA LEU A 349 -8.09 15.74 1.76
C LEU A 349 -6.89 15.43 0.86
N ALA A 350 -6.34 14.22 0.96
CA ALA A 350 -5.20 13.80 0.16
C ALA A 350 -5.50 13.91 -1.34
N ARG A 351 -6.67 13.41 -1.78
CA ARG A 351 -7.11 13.50 -3.18
C ARG A 351 -7.34 14.94 -3.63
N ALA A 352 -7.95 15.77 -2.79
CA ALA A 352 -8.19 17.18 -3.13
C ALA A 352 -6.86 17.91 -3.36
N VAL A 353 -5.89 17.74 -2.46
CA VAL A 353 -4.56 18.37 -2.56
C VAL A 353 -3.78 17.85 -3.76
N VAL A 354 -3.73 16.53 -3.96
CA VAL A 354 -3.01 15.92 -5.08
C VAL A 354 -3.64 16.31 -6.41
N GLY A 355 -4.97 16.27 -6.51
CA GLY A 355 -5.71 16.63 -7.73
C GLY A 355 -5.57 18.11 -8.09
N ALA A 356 -5.53 19.00 -7.10
CA ALA A 356 -5.32 20.44 -7.31
C ALA A 356 -3.84 20.82 -7.52
N GLY A 357 -2.89 19.91 -7.25
CA GLY A 357 -1.46 20.21 -7.27
C GLY A 357 -1.00 21.15 -6.16
N GLY A 358 -1.76 21.26 -5.06
CA GLY A 358 -1.47 22.15 -3.94
C GLY A 358 -2.62 22.17 -2.92
N TYR A 359 -2.37 22.75 -1.75
CA TYR A 359 -3.43 22.97 -0.75
C TYR A 359 -4.20 24.26 -1.04
N ASP A 360 -5.50 24.13 -1.25
CA ASP A 360 -6.46 25.23 -1.42
C ASP A 360 -7.63 25.04 -0.44
N GLU A 361 -7.84 26.01 0.46
CA GLU A 361 -8.85 25.93 1.52
C GLU A 361 -10.27 25.76 0.97
N ALA A 362 -10.60 26.49 -0.11
CA ALA A 362 -11.93 26.45 -0.69
C ALA A 362 -12.20 25.10 -1.37
N GLY A 363 -11.24 24.61 -2.16
CA GLY A 363 -11.29 23.29 -2.79
C GLY A 363 -11.37 22.15 -1.78
N VAL A 364 -10.58 22.22 -0.69
CA VAL A 364 -10.60 21.22 0.39
C VAL A 364 -11.93 21.22 1.13
N LEU A 365 -12.48 22.38 1.50
CA LEU A 365 -13.79 22.45 2.14
C LEU A 365 -14.90 21.89 1.24
N GLU A 366 -14.86 22.19 -0.06
CA GLU A 366 -15.82 21.62 -1.01
C GLU A 366 -15.64 20.11 -1.18
N ALA A 367 -14.41 19.60 -1.12
CA ALA A 367 -14.14 18.16 -1.12
C ALA A 367 -14.74 17.48 0.12
N TYR A 368 -14.59 18.06 1.32
CA TYR A 368 -15.25 17.54 2.53
C TYR A 368 -16.78 17.58 2.41
N ARG A 369 -17.36 18.64 1.83
CA ARG A 369 -18.80 18.70 1.56
C ARG A 369 -19.24 17.64 0.55
N ALA A 370 -18.46 17.41 -0.49
CA ALA A 370 -18.71 16.37 -1.47
C ALA A 370 -18.68 14.98 -0.83
N TRP A 371 -17.68 14.71 0.03
CA TRP A 371 -17.65 13.51 0.86
C TRP A 371 -18.92 13.38 1.72
N TYR A 372 -19.33 14.41 2.44
CA TYR A 372 -20.54 14.35 3.26
C TYR A 372 -21.81 14.04 2.46
N ARG A 373 -21.94 14.57 1.23
CA ARG A 373 -23.06 14.26 0.32
C ARG A 373 -23.11 12.81 -0.11
N THR A 374 -22.02 12.05 0.01
CA THR A 374 -22.03 10.60 -0.25
C THR A 374 -22.74 9.79 0.84
N GLY A 375 -23.20 10.43 1.92
CA GLY A 375 -23.91 9.80 3.04
C GLY A 375 -22.99 8.87 3.84
N PRO A 376 -21.93 9.39 4.49
CA PRO A 376 -21.10 8.56 5.37
C PRO A 376 -21.96 8.00 6.51
N PHE A 377 -21.65 6.77 6.92
CA PHE A 377 -22.39 6.09 7.99
C PHE A 377 -22.01 6.62 9.37
N ASP A 378 -20.86 7.26 9.47
CA ASP A 378 -20.39 7.97 10.64
C ASP A 378 -19.94 9.38 10.28
N VAL A 379 -20.16 10.33 11.19
CA VAL A 379 -19.69 11.72 11.10
C VAL A 379 -20.01 12.44 12.41
N GLY A 380 -18.97 12.93 13.07
CA GLY A 380 -19.11 13.71 14.30
C GLY A 380 -19.95 15.00 14.14
N ASP A 381 -20.68 15.38 15.20
CA ASP A 381 -21.65 16.49 15.16
C ASP A 381 -21.04 17.85 14.79
N THR A 382 -19.82 18.14 15.27
CA THR A 382 -19.13 19.40 14.95
C THR A 382 -18.73 19.44 13.47
N THR A 383 -18.22 18.33 12.93
CA THR A 383 -17.94 18.18 11.50
C THR A 383 -19.22 18.35 10.69
N ARG A 384 -20.29 17.63 11.05
CA ARG A 384 -21.60 17.71 10.37
C ARG A 384 -22.10 19.15 10.29
N ALA A 385 -22.14 19.86 11.43
CA ALA A 385 -22.58 21.25 11.51
C ALA A 385 -21.77 22.15 10.57
N ALA A 386 -20.44 22.02 10.57
CA ALA A 386 -19.57 22.83 9.74
C ALA A 386 -19.79 22.59 8.23
N LEU A 387 -19.97 21.33 7.83
CA LEU A 387 -20.15 20.99 6.41
C LEU A 387 -21.48 21.49 5.84
N VAL A 388 -22.49 21.69 6.68
CA VAL A 388 -23.76 22.35 6.29
C VAL A 388 -23.76 23.87 6.56
N GLY A 389 -22.64 24.45 6.98
CA GLY A 389 -22.43 25.90 7.06
C GLY A 389 -22.45 26.53 8.47
N TYR A 390 -22.47 25.73 9.54
CA TYR A 390 -22.49 26.22 10.92
C TYR A 390 -21.24 25.82 11.69
N LEU A 391 -20.41 26.80 12.06
CA LEU A 391 -19.23 26.55 12.88
C LEU A 391 -19.58 26.58 14.38
N VAL A 392 -19.24 25.50 15.09
CA VAL A 392 -19.42 25.39 16.54
C VAL A 392 -18.14 25.88 17.23
N ALA A 393 -18.06 27.18 17.49
CA ALA A 393 -16.81 27.84 17.93
C ALA A 393 -16.24 27.31 19.25
N ASP A 394 -17.11 26.89 20.16
CA ASP A 394 -16.71 26.41 21.50
C ASP A 394 -16.40 24.90 21.53
N SER A 395 -16.60 24.19 20.41
CA SER A 395 -16.34 22.75 20.34
C SER A 395 -14.84 22.45 20.34
N GLN A 396 -14.42 21.55 21.24
CA GLN A 396 -13.07 20.99 21.27
C GLN A 396 -13.01 19.55 20.73
N ALA A 397 -13.92 19.20 19.80
CA ALA A 397 -13.95 17.87 19.19
C ALA A 397 -12.68 17.58 18.36
N ASN A 398 -12.32 16.31 18.26
CA ASN A 398 -11.16 15.79 17.55
C ASN A 398 -11.33 15.67 16.02
N GLY A 399 -12.50 16.00 15.47
CA GLY A 399 -12.87 15.77 14.08
C GLY A 399 -12.01 16.47 13.00
N SER A 400 -11.18 17.45 13.38
CA SER A 400 -10.14 18.01 12.48
C SER A 400 -8.76 17.40 12.68
N LEU A 401 -8.44 16.86 13.86
CA LEU A 401 -7.18 16.18 14.14
C LEU A 401 -7.13 14.81 13.47
N MET A 402 -8.24 14.07 13.51
CA MET A 402 -8.32 12.72 12.95
C MET A 402 -7.97 12.63 11.47
N ARG A 403 -8.15 13.71 10.70
CA ARG A 403 -7.95 13.74 9.25
C ARG A 403 -6.66 14.43 8.80
N ALA A 404 -5.77 14.80 9.74
CA ALA A 404 -4.66 15.72 9.48
C ALA A 404 -3.40 15.08 8.88
N SER A 405 -3.31 13.74 8.80
CA SER A 405 -2.11 13.05 8.29
C SER A 405 -1.69 13.45 6.86
N PRO A 406 -2.59 13.76 5.90
CA PRO A 406 -2.17 14.23 4.59
C PRO A 406 -1.43 15.57 4.63
N LEU A 407 -1.78 16.47 5.55
CA LEU A 407 -1.09 17.75 5.74
C LEU A 407 0.33 17.54 6.22
N ALA A 408 0.56 16.55 7.10
CA ALA A 408 1.89 16.23 7.57
C ALA A 408 2.81 15.73 6.45
N VAL A 409 2.30 14.87 5.56
CA VAL A 409 3.04 14.41 4.38
C VAL A 409 3.30 15.56 3.40
N LEU A 410 2.28 16.39 3.14
CA LEU A 410 2.42 17.58 2.30
C LEU A 410 3.50 18.53 2.85
N ALA A 411 3.51 18.74 4.17
CA ALA A 411 4.40 19.68 4.84
C ALA A 411 5.83 19.17 5.05
N HIS A 412 6.23 18.02 4.51
CA HIS A 412 7.55 17.43 4.74
C HIS A 412 8.73 18.36 4.38
N SER A 413 8.54 19.29 3.45
CA SER A 413 9.57 20.26 3.05
C SER A 413 9.46 21.62 3.75
N LEU A 414 8.36 21.86 4.48
CA LEU A 414 8.04 23.15 5.11
C LEU A 414 8.85 23.37 6.39
N ARG A 415 9.03 24.64 6.76
CA ARG A 415 9.53 24.98 8.10
C ARG A 415 8.45 24.75 9.14
N THR A 416 8.85 24.54 10.39
CA THR A 416 7.95 24.27 11.53
C THR A 416 6.76 25.22 11.62
N GLY A 417 6.98 26.54 11.50
CA GLY A 417 5.89 27.52 11.57
C GLY A 417 4.91 27.44 10.40
N GLU A 418 5.38 27.12 9.19
CA GLU A 418 4.56 26.97 7.98
C GLU A 418 3.73 25.68 8.04
N ALA A 419 4.35 24.58 8.51
CA ALA A 419 3.65 23.33 8.76
C ALA A 419 2.54 23.48 9.82
N ALA A 420 2.83 24.18 10.91
CA ALA A 420 1.84 24.51 11.93
C ALA A 420 0.67 25.33 11.37
N GLU A 421 0.97 26.38 10.60
CA GLU A 421 -0.07 27.24 10.02
C GLU A 421 -0.94 26.50 9.00
N LEU A 422 -0.36 25.59 8.21
CA LEU A 422 -1.13 24.69 7.34
C LEU A 422 -2.14 23.87 8.15
N GLY A 423 -1.71 23.28 9.28
CA GLY A 423 -2.61 22.55 10.18
C GLY A 423 -3.72 23.43 10.77
N ARG A 424 -3.38 24.64 11.24
CA ARG A 424 -4.36 25.60 11.78
C ARG A 424 -5.42 26.01 10.77
N ARG A 425 -5.03 26.15 9.50
CA ARG A 425 -5.90 26.54 8.39
C ARG A 425 -6.93 25.45 8.08
N ASP A 426 -6.51 24.19 7.87
CA ASP A 426 -7.46 23.08 7.64
C ASP A 426 -8.39 22.87 8.82
N SER A 427 -7.84 22.88 10.05
CA SER A 427 -8.64 22.70 11.26
C SER A 427 -9.76 23.75 11.34
N GLY A 428 -9.44 25.01 11.03
CA GLY A 428 -10.38 26.13 11.02
C GLY A 428 -11.55 26.00 10.05
N LEU A 429 -11.46 25.13 9.03
CA LEU A 429 -12.58 24.87 8.12
C LEU A 429 -13.79 24.24 8.81
N THR A 430 -13.58 23.55 9.94
CA THR A 430 -14.66 22.84 10.66
C THR A 430 -14.61 23.00 12.18
N HIS A 431 -13.42 23.15 12.75
CA HIS A 431 -13.16 23.22 14.19
C HIS A 431 -12.32 24.47 14.47
N PRO A 432 -12.93 25.67 14.49
CA PRO A 432 -12.20 26.93 14.59
C PRO A 432 -11.66 27.21 15.99
N HIS A 433 -12.02 26.40 16.99
CA HIS A 433 -11.55 26.56 18.37
C HIS A 433 -10.00 26.55 18.43
N PRO A 434 -9.36 27.50 19.12
CA PRO A 434 -7.89 27.60 19.17
C PRO A 434 -7.19 26.29 19.58
N VAL A 435 -7.69 25.61 20.61
CA VAL A 435 -7.17 24.28 21.04
C VAL A 435 -7.21 23.23 19.91
N CYS A 436 -8.28 23.16 19.10
CA CYS A 436 -8.33 22.23 17.97
C CYS A 436 -7.32 22.60 16.88
N ARG A 437 -7.20 23.89 16.57
CA ARG A 437 -6.24 24.39 15.57
C ARG A 437 -4.80 24.10 15.99
N ASP A 438 -4.50 24.28 17.27
CA ASP A 438 -3.16 24.07 17.81
C ASP A 438 -2.81 22.61 18.04
N ALA A 439 -3.78 21.76 18.40
CA ALA A 439 -3.58 20.31 18.45
C ALA A 439 -3.26 19.74 17.06
N VAL A 440 -3.99 20.15 16.02
CA VAL A 440 -3.68 19.79 14.62
C VAL A 440 -2.30 20.28 14.22
N ALA A 441 -1.96 21.52 14.54
CA ALA A 441 -0.65 22.08 14.24
C ALA A 441 0.50 21.33 14.92
N ALA A 442 0.38 20.98 16.20
CA ALA A 442 1.36 20.16 16.92
C ALA A 442 1.56 18.80 16.25
N PHE A 443 0.47 18.12 15.89
CA PHE A 443 0.52 16.86 15.16
C PHE A 443 1.20 17.00 13.79
N VAL A 444 0.81 18.00 12.99
CA VAL A 444 1.39 18.24 11.65
C VAL A 444 2.89 18.56 11.76
N VAL A 445 3.32 19.32 12.77
CA VAL A 445 4.74 19.61 13.01
C VAL A 445 5.54 18.34 13.33
N ALA A 446 5.06 17.50 14.26
CA ALA A 446 5.76 16.26 14.62
C ALA A 446 5.82 15.29 13.43
N ALA A 447 4.67 15.03 12.80
CA ALA A 447 4.57 14.05 11.73
C ALA A 447 5.30 14.51 10.45
N SER A 448 5.25 15.80 10.08
CA SER A 448 6.00 16.30 8.93
C SER A 448 7.50 16.22 9.16
N ARG A 449 7.96 16.51 10.39
CA ARG A 449 9.36 16.35 10.79
C ARG A 449 9.81 14.89 10.67
N ALA A 450 8.99 13.97 11.16
CA ALA A 450 9.24 12.53 11.07
C ALA A 450 9.33 12.06 9.62
N VAL A 451 8.35 12.43 8.77
CA VAL A 451 8.38 12.12 7.34
C VAL A 451 9.64 12.67 6.68
N ALA A 452 9.96 13.95 6.89
CA ALA A 452 11.06 14.64 6.22
C ALA A 452 12.44 14.05 6.54
N ARG A 453 12.72 13.81 7.82
CA ARG A 453 14.09 13.53 8.28
C ARG A 453 14.28 12.11 8.80
N GLY A 454 13.20 11.37 9.02
CA GLY A 454 13.24 10.17 9.85
C GLY A 454 13.74 10.50 11.26
N GLY A 455 14.20 9.46 11.95
CA GLY A 455 14.81 9.57 13.27
C GLY A 455 13.92 9.06 14.39
N GLU A 456 14.45 9.17 15.61
CA GLU A 456 13.81 8.64 16.81
C GLU A 456 12.53 9.42 17.17
N PRO A 457 11.54 8.74 17.79
CA PRO A 457 10.30 9.35 18.26
C PRO A 457 10.45 10.68 19.00
N GLU A 458 11.50 10.82 19.81
CA GLU A 458 11.79 11.99 20.63
C GLU A 458 12.03 13.24 19.76
N ALA A 459 12.64 13.10 18.59
CA ALA A 459 12.90 14.24 17.72
C ALA A 459 11.61 14.83 17.13
N ALA A 460 10.62 13.99 16.84
CA ALA A 460 9.29 14.43 16.40
C ALA A 460 8.51 15.08 17.56
N TYR A 461 8.58 14.48 18.75
CA TYR A 461 8.00 15.03 19.97
C TYR A 461 8.58 16.42 20.33
N GLU A 462 9.91 16.55 20.37
CA GLU A 462 10.57 17.81 20.72
C GLU A 462 10.29 18.92 19.70
N ALA A 463 10.11 18.58 18.43
CA ALA A 463 9.72 19.56 17.41
C ALA A 463 8.32 20.15 17.70
N ALA A 464 7.35 19.30 18.03
CA ALA A 464 5.99 19.73 18.37
C ALA A 464 5.96 20.48 19.70
N LEU A 465 6.62 19.96 20.74
CA LEU A 465 6.67 20.60 22.06
C LEU A 465 7.38 21.96 22.01
N GLY A 466 8.50 22.05 21.28
CA GLY A 466 9.25 23.29 21.10
C GLY A 466 8.42 24.37 20.41
N TRP A 467 7.66 24.00 19.36
CA TRP A 467 6.70 24.90 18.73
C TRP A 467 5.57 25.29 19.70
N ALA A 468 4.95 24.31 20.37
CA ALA A 468 3.79 24.52 21.23
C ALA A 468 4.08 25.50 22.39
N LYS A 469 5.23 25.35 23.06
CA LYS A 469 5.70 26.26 24.11
C LYS A 469 5.78 27.73 23.69
N SER A 470 5.97 27.99 22.40
CA SER A 470 6.15 29.34 21.87
C SER A 470 4.87 29.96 21.30
N ALA A 471 3.94 29.14 20.82
CA ALA A 471 2.89 29.60 19.92
C ALA A 471 1.52 28.94 20.11
N ALA A 472 1.41 27.88 20.91
CA ALA A 472 0.15 27.15 21.09
C ALA A 472 -0.58 27.56 22.37
N GLU A 473 -1.88 27.28 22.42
CA GLU A 473 -2.69 27.33 23.63
C GLU A 473 -2.05 26.52 24.78
N PRO A 474 -2.06 27.02 26.03
CA PRO A 474 -1.45 26.34 27.16
C PRO A 474 -1.92 24.89 27.33
N ALA A 475 -3.22 24.64 27.13
CA ALA A 475 -3.80 23.30 27.26
C ALA A 475 -3.22 22.27 26.28
N VAL A 476 -2.82 22.70 25.07
CA VAL A 476 -2.15 21.83 24.08
C VAL A 476 -0.73 21.54 24.55
N THR A 477 0.00 22.54 25.02
CA THR A 477 1.34 22.36 25.59
C THR A 477 1.31 21.39 26.79
N ASP A 478 0.35 21.56 27.69
CA ASP A 478 0.16 20.70 28.86
C ASP A 478 -0.16 19.26 28.46
N ALA A 479 -0.99 19.04 27.43
CA ALA A 479 -1.29 17.71 26.91
C ALA A 479 -0.03 17.01 26.36
N LEU A 480 0.83 17.73 25.63
CA LEU A 480 2.11 17.19 25.15
C LEU A 480 3.05 16.84 26.31
N VAL A 481 3.16 17.71 27.32
CA VAL A 481 3.99 17.44 28.51
C VAL A 481 3.47 16.22 29.28
N ARG A 482 2.15 16.07 29.46
CA ARG A 482 1.56 14.89 30.11
C ARG A 482 1.80 13.62 29.31
N ALA A 483 1.75 13.67 27.98
CA ALA A 483 1.95 12.50 27.12
C ALA A 483 3.30 11.78 27.41
N ALA A 484 4.34 12.54 27.73
CA ALA A 484 5.64 11.99 28.11
C ALA A 484 5.62 11.23 29.45
N ALA A 485 4.72 11.59 30.38
CA ALA A 485 4.66 11.02 31.72
C ALA A 485 3.59 9.92 31.87
N GLU A 486 2.41 10.11 31.26
CA GLU A 486 1.26 9.24 31.48
C GLU A 486 0.33 9.14 30.26
N PRO A 487 -0.34 7.99 30.06
CA PRO A 487 -1.39 7.87 29.05
C PRO A 487 -2.61 8.75 29.39
N PRO A 488 -3.43 9.13 28.40
CA PRO A 488 -4.65 9.87 28.68
C PRO A 488 -5.71 9.00 29.35
N ARG A 489 -6.68 9.67 29.98
CA ARG A 489 -7.85 9.03 30.58
C ARG A 489 -9.02 9.07 29.60
N CYS A 490 -9.23 7.96 28.88
CA CYS A 490 -10.22 7.89 27.80
C CYS A 490 -11.67 7.73 28.29
N ASP A 491 -11.90 7.13 29.46
CA ASP A 491 -13.23 6.76 29.97
C ASP A 491 -13.89 7.83 30.90
N GLU A 492 -13.23 8.97 31.16
CA GLU A 492 -13.69 9.99 32.11
C GLU A 492 -14.64 11.05 31.50
N GLY A 493 -15.55 10.66 30.60
CA GLY A 493 -16.53 11.58 30.00
C GLY A 493 -15.97 12.59 28.99
N HIS A 494 -14.73 12.35 28.52
CA HIS A 494 -14.04 13.15 27.51
C HIS A 494 -13.96 12.48 26.13
N THR A 495 -14.89 11.57 25.82
CA THR A 495 -15.01 10.93 24.50
C THR A 495 -15.11 12.00 23.40
N GLY A 496 -14.34 11.87 22.32
CA GLY A 496 -14.32 12.88 21.25
C GLY A 496 -13.44 14.12 21.52
N TRP A 497 -12.78 14.23 22.68
CA TRP A 497 -11.99 15.43 23.00
C TRP A 497 -10.61 15.44 22.31
N VAL A 498 -10.29 16.51 21.59
CA VAL A 498 -9.04 16.65 20.82
C VAL A 498 -7.76 16.45 21.65
N LEU A 499 -7.75 16.86 22.92
CA LEU A 499 -6.58 16.72 23.78
C LEU A 499 -6.34 15.27 24.23
N VAL A 500 -7.38 14.44 24.31
CA VAL A 500 -7.24 13.00 24.59
C VAL A 500 -6.55 12.32 23.41
N ALA A 501 -7.02 12.58 22.19
CA ALA A 501 -6.41 12.04 20.96
C ALA A 501 -4.96 12.49 20.80
N LEU A 502 -4.67 13.77 21.04
CA LEU A 502 -3.32 14.32 20.98
C LEU A 502 -2.40 13.68 22.03
N GLN A 503 -2.82 13.67 23.30
CA GLN A 503 -2.01 13.07 24.37
C GLN A 503 -1.78 11.58 24.13
N ASN A 504 -2.79 10.85 23.63
CA ASN A 504 -2.65 9.43 23.29
C ASN A 504 -1.58 9.21 22.21
N ALA A 505 -1.68 9.94 21.10
CA ALA A 505 -0.76 9.78 19.98
C ALA A 505 0.70 10.05 20.38
N PHE A 506 0.95 11.10 21.17
CA PHE A 506 2.29 11.40 21.65
C PHE A 506 2.77 10.47 22.76
N HIS A 507 1.88 9.92 23.58
CA HIS A 507 2.23 8.90 24.55
C HIS A 507 2.69 7.63 23.84
N GLU A 508 1.92 7.14 22.87
CA GLU A 508 2.32 5.96 22.10
C GLU A 508 3.58 6.20 21.27
N LEU A 509 3.74 7.41 20.71
CA LEU A 509 4.98 7.77 20.03
C LEU A 509 6.20 7.53 20.91
N LEU A 510 6.16 7.97 22.18
CA LEU A 510 7.31 7.91 23.09
C LEU A 510 7.52 6.55 23.75
N HIS A 511 6.45 5.77 23.94
CA HIS A 511 6.48 4.59 24.81
C HIS A 511 6.19 3.26 24.10
N ALA A 512 5.58 3.29 22.90
CA ALA A 512 5.23 2.06 22.21
C ALA A 512 6.49 1.39 21.60
N PRO A 513 6.66 0.07 21.76
CA PRO A 513 7.80 -0.64 21.18
C PRO A 513 7.68 -0.84 19.66
N SER A 514 6.51 -0.58 19.08
CA SER A 514 6.25 -0.67 17.64
C SER A 514 4.93 0.03 17.28
N PRO A 515 4.71 0.37 16.00
CA PRO A 515 3.42 0.90 15.55
C PRO A 515 2.23 0.00 15.90
N GLU A 516 2.37 -1.32 15.71
CA GLU A 516 1.31 -2.28 16.06
C GLU A 516 0.99 -2.21 17.56
N ALA A 517 2.03 -2.26 18.41
CA ALA A 517 1.84 -2.23 19.85
C ALA A 517 1.17 -0.93 20.31
N GLY A 518 1.53 0.21 19.74
CA GLY A 518 0.97 1.50 20.12
C GLY A 518 -0.48 1.70 19.69
N VAL A 519 -0.81 1.28 18.46
CA VAL A 519 -2.20 1.26 17.98
C VAL A 519 -3.05 0.31 18.85
N VAL A 520 -2.56 -0.89 19.15
CA VAL A 520 -3.29 -1.85 20.00
C VAL A 520 -3.46 -1.34 21.42
N ALA A 521 -2.42 -0.73 22.01
CA ALA A 521 -2.49 -0.14 23.34
C ALA A 521 -3.55 0.97 23.38
N THR A 522 -3.60 1.81 22.35
CA THR A 522 -4.63 2.84 22.18
C THR A 522 -6.03 2.24 22.20
N VAL A 523 -6.30 1.25 21.36
CA VAL A 523 -7.63 0.62 21.25
C VAL A 523 -8.05 -0.05 22.56
N ARG A 524 -7.09 -0.62 23.32
CA ARG A 524 -7.35 -1.24 24.63
C ARG A 524 -7.78 -0.25 25.71
N ARG A 525 -7.53 1.06 25.53
CA ARG A 525 -7.93 2.09 26.50
C ARG A 525 -9.41 2.45 26.44
N GLY A 526 -10.15 1.99 25.43
CA GLY A 526 -11.55 2.37 25.26
C GLY A 526 -11.73 3.85 24.90
N GLY A 527 -12.94 4.37 25.13
CA GLY A 527 -13.34 5.70 24.72
C GLY A 527 -13.55 5.79 23.20
N ASP A 528 -13.00 6.84 22.60
CA ASP A 528 -13.04 7.12 21.16
C ASP A 528 -11.90 6.37 20.44
N THR A 529 -12.09 5.06 20.27
CA THR A 529 -10.99 4.14 19.96
C THR A 529 -10.49 4.23 18.52
N ASP A 530 -11.38 4.43 17.55
CA ASP A 530 -11.05 4.66 16.14
C ASP A 530 -10.28 5.97 15.96
N THR A 531 -10.77 7.09 16.48
CA THR A 531 -10.07 8.37 16.34
C THR A 531 -8.72 8.37 17.02
N ASN A 532 -8.66 7.93 18.27
CA ASN A 532 -7.40 7.92 19.01
C ASN A 532 -6.36 7.03 18.32
N ALA A 533 -6.80 5.88 17.77
CA ALA A 533 -5.93 4.95 17.08
C ALA A 533 -5.52 5.44 15.69
N ALA A 534 -6.40 6.13 14.96
CA ALA A 534 -6.10 6.74 13.67
C ALA A 534 -4.97 7.78 13.80
N VAL A 535 -5.09 8.69 14.78
CA VAL A 535 -4.07 9.72 15.03
C VAL A 535 -2.76 9.11 15.51
N ALA A 536 -2.80 8.14 16.44
CA ALA A 536 -1.60 7.44 16.91
C ALA A 536 -0.92 6.65 15.79
N GLY A 537 -1.71 5.90 15.01
CA GLY A 537 -1.25 5.11 13.88
C GLY A 537 -0.59 5.95 12.80
N ALA A 538 -1.15 7.14 12.51
CA ALA A 538 -0.55 8.09 11.59
C ALA A 538 0.84 8.56 12.03
N LEU A 539 0.96 8.97 13.30
CA LEU A 539 2.21 9.48 13.86
C LEU A 539 3.29 8.39 13.97
N LEU A 540 2.92 7.20 14.46
CA LEU A 540 3.81 6.03 14.52
C LEU A 540 4.25 5.60 13.11
N GLY A 541 3.33 5.60 12.15
CA GLY A 541 3.59 5.29 10.75
C GLY A 541 4.53 6.30 10.09
N ALA A 542 4.40 7.59 10.41
CA ALA A 542 5.29 8.65 9.93
C ALA A 542 6.74 8.50 10.43
N VAL A 543 6.94 7.94 11.63
CA VAL A 543 8.26 7.72 12.22
C VAL A 543 8.90 6.42 11.73
N HIS A 544 8.17 5.30 11.85
CA HIS A 544 8.72 3.97 11.61
C HIS A 544 8.59 3.50 10.15
N GLY A 545 7.74 4.15 9.36
CA GLY A 545 7.54 3.87 7.95
C GLY A 545 6.68 2.63 7.66
N ARG A 546 6.35 2.48 6.37
CA ARG A 546 5.45 1.46 5.82
C ARG A 546 5.76 0.06 6.33
N SER A 547 7.03 -0.33 6.36
CA SER A 547 7.45 -1.70 6.70
C SER A 547 7.05 -2.10 8.13
N ALA A 548 6.95 -1.14 9.04
CA ALA A 548 6.55 -1.34 10.44
C ALA A 548 5.03 -1.48 10.63
N VAL A 549 4.21 -1.09 9.64
CA VAL A 549 2.78 -1.42 9.61
C VAL A 549 2.64 -2.91 9.26
N PRO A 550 1.93 -3.73 10.05
CA PRO A 550 1.78 -5.16 9.80
C PRO A 550 1.33 -5.49 8.37
N VAL A 551 1.94 -6.50 7.76
CA VAL A 551 1.60 -6.97 6.40
C VAL A 551 0.10 -7.25 6.29
N GLN A 552 -0.49 -7.87 7.31
CA GLN A 552 -1.93 -8.16 7.34
C GLN A 552 -2.78 -6.90 7.27
N TRP A 553 -2.39 -5.83 7.96
CA TRP A 553 -3.12 -4.56 7.94
C TRP A 553 -3.01 -3.91 6.55
N ARG A 554 -1.79 -3.80 6.01
CA ARG A 554 -1.55 -3.26 4.66
C ARG A 554 -2.35 -4.03 3.61
N ASN A 555 -2.37 -5.36 3.68
CA ASN A 555 -3.11 -6.19 2.73
C ASN A 555 -4.63 -5.95 2.83
N MET A 556 -5.20 -5.87 4.03
CA MET A 556 -6.63 -5.60 4.17
C MET A 556 -7.00 -4.21 3.67
N ILE A 557 -6.19 -3.19 3.97
CA ILE A 557 -6.38 -1.82 3.48
C ILE A 557 -6.34 -1.79 1.95
N LEU A 558 -5.25 -2.28 1.35
CA LEU A 558 -5.03 -2.21 -0.11
C LEU A 558 -5.94 -3.15 -0.91
N SER A 559 -6.70 -4.02 -0.25
CA SER A 559 -7.71 -4.89 -0.85
C SER A 559 -9.15 -4.50 -0.51
N CYS A 560 -9.35 -3.48 0.35
CA CYS A 560 -10.66 -3.10 0.83
C CYS A 560 -11.46 -2.33 -0.24
N ARG A 561 -12.58 -2.92 -0.64
CA ARG A 561 -13.57 -2.30 -1.54
C ARG A 561 -14.92 -2.37 -0.85
N PRO A 562 -15.36 -1.28 -0.18
CA PRO A 562 -16.69 -1.17 0.40
C PRO A 562 -17.81 -1.18 -0.67
N HIS A 563 -17.93 -2.28 -1.41
CA HIS A 563 -18.86 -2.44 -2.52
C HIS A 563 -20.18 -3.05 -2.02
N PRO A 564 -21.35 -2.70 -2.60
CA PRO A 564 -22.66 -3.23 -2.19
C PRO A 564 -22.80 -4.76 -2.17
N LEU A 565 -21.91 -5.50 -2.83
CA LEU A 565 -21.90 -6.97 -2.82
C LEU A 565 -21.32 -7.57 -1.54
N ARG A 566 -20.55 -6.79 -0.75
CA ARG A 566 -19.79 -7.29 0.40
C ARG A 566 -20.01 -6.45 1.65
N ALA A 567 -20.06 -5.12 1.50
CA ALA A 567 -20.08 -4.20 2.62
C ALA A 567 -21.49 -3.94 3.13
N ARG A 568 -21.66 -3.94 4.46
CA ARG A 568 -22.88 -3.46 5.12
C ARG A 568 -23.09 -1.96 4.90
N HIS A 569 -22.00 -1.21 4.91
CA HIS A 569 -21.97 0.21 4.61
C HIS A 569 -21.17 0.44 3.32
N PRO A 570 -21.77 0.28 2.13
CA PRO A 570 -21.07 0.50 0.89
C PRO A 570 -20.71 1.98 0.70
N ARG A 571 -19.54 2.23 0.13
CA ARG A 571 -18.99 3.58 -0.09
C ARG A 571 -18.55 3.74 -1.55
N PRO A 572 -18.66 4.95 -2.12
CA PRO A 572 -18.20 5.19 -3.49
C PRO A 572 -16.67 5.04 -3.61
N LEU A 573 -16.18 4.90 -4.85
CA LEU A 573 -14.75 4.73 -5.15
C LEU A 573 -13.87 5.81 -4.49
N SER A 574 -14.39 7.05 -4.41
CA SER A 574 -13.75 8.21 -3.77
C SER A 574 -13.54 8.07 -2.25
N CYS A 575 -13.99 6.98 -1.63
CA CYS A 575 -13.81 6.67 -0.21
C CYS A 575 -12.98 5.38 -0.01
N TRP A 576 -12.61 4.68 -1.07
CA TRP A 576 -11.85 3.43 -0.94
C TRP A 576 -10.39 3.73 -0.58
N PRO A 577 -9.73 2.95 0.28
CA PRO A 577 -8.34 3.22 0.68
C PRO A 577 -7.28 2.57 -0.24
N VAL A 578 -7.70 1.99 -1.36
CA VAL A 578 -6.85 1.16 -2.24
C VAL A 578 -5.70 1.91 -2.91
N ASP A 579 -5.75 3.25 -2.93
CA ASP A 579 -4.75 4.15 -3.51
C ASP A 579 -3.95 4.93 -2.44
N ALA A 580 -4.03 4.54 -1.16
CA ALA A 580 -3.35 5.24 -0.06
C ALA A 580 -1.82 5.35 -0.27
N MET A 581 -1.20 4.35 -0.90
CA MET A 581 0.22 4.39 -1.21
C MET A 581 0.55 5.41 -2.30
N GLU A 582 -0.25 5.49 -3.37
CA GLU A 582 -0.08 6.49 -4.42
C GLU A 582 -0.38 7.90 -3.92
N LEU A 583 -1.37 8.06 -3.03
CA LEU A 583 -1.70 9.36 -2.42
C LEU A 583 -0.56 9.89 -1.54
N ALA A 584 0.09 9.02 -0.75
CA ALA A 584 1.26 9.41 0.03
C ALA A 584 2.39 9.95 -0.86
N GLU A 585 2.66 9.29 -1.98
CA GLU A 585 3.65 9.75 -2.94
C GLU A 585 3.22 11.06 -3.62
N GLY A 586 1.95 11.18 -4.00
CA GLY A 586 1.39 12.39 -4.60
C GLY A 586 1.54 13.60 -3.69
N LEU A 587 1.27 13.44 -2.40
CA LEU A 587 1.43 14.50 -1.40
C LEU A 587 2.88 14.95 -1.25
N LEU A 588 3.84 14.02 -1.26
CA LEU A 588 5.26 14.36 -1.26
C LEU A 588 5.63 15.15 -2.53
N VAL A 589 5.13 14.76 -3.69
CA VAL A 589 5.40 15.46 -4.95
C VAL A 589 4.82 16.87 -4.94
N THR A 590 3.58 17.01 -4.47
CA THR A 590 2.87 18.29 -4.36
C THR A 590 3.52 19.20 -3.31
N GLY A 591 4.07 18.62 -2.25
CA GLY A 591 4.75 19.35 -1.18
C GLY A 591 6.19 19.78 -1.49
N ARG A 592 6.73 19.48 -2.67
CA ARG A 592 8.06 19.98 -3.05
C ARG A 592 7.95 21.45 -3.45
N HIS A 593 8.63 22.32 -2.71
CA HIS A 593 8.90 23.67 -3.16
C HIS A 593 10.17 23.64 -4.02
N ASP A 594 10.04 24.02 -5.29
CA ASP A 594 11.17 24.19 -6.22
C ASP A 594 12.08 25.37 -5.81
#